data_AF-A0A5C2ST54-F1
#
_entry.id   AF-A0A5C2ST54-F1
#
_cell.length_a   1.000
_cell.length_b   1.000
_cell.length_c   1.000
_cell.angle_alpha   90.00
_cell.angle_beta   90.00
_cell.angle_gamma   90.00
#
_symmetry.space_group_name_H-M   'P 1'
#
loop_
_entity.id
_entity.type
_entity.pdbx_description
1 polymer ?
#
loop_
_entity_poly.entity_id
_entity_poly.type
_entity_poly.pdbx_seq_one_letter_code
_entity_poly.pdbx_strand_id
1 'polypeptide(L)'
;MSAFRGYNSWPQMTSLFPRPCPPLPEYQSLLVKGLYHASAPIHLLLSHTADDPEARAIILTPRRDAFKNDLVDLNDAFITEYGGHGRNAAAAQRVEIFYPPSLAHLRMLLSMLHEYDDVLHHAKTTLDTAPTLLVLHEISEYFTAQASDATVSAYLSVISSALALTASWSPRCQTVSRLVVFDSGLNELKLPILKKLSFGESEENQSPSRDTLSVLLERYFEWRVEFLEEPNADEEMRAEDEELETGAPQVKTLKIRRLQGDKVEHEGDDDVSWTWSESVQLDDADKEQTSFLWD
;
A
#
# COMPACT_ATOMS: atom_id res chain seq x y z
N MET A 1 33.41 12.39 28.70
CA MET A 1 33.25 11.76 27.36
C MET A 1 31.76 11.64 27.09
N SER A 2 31.17 12.70 26.55
CA SER A 2 29.77 12.73 26.12
C SER A 2 29.73 13.61 24.88
N ALA A 3 29.37 13.01 23.74
CA ALA A 3 29.05 13.69 22.50
C ALA A 3 27.84 12.92 21.96
N PHE A 4 26.61 13.36 22.24
CA PHE A 4 25.87 14.28 21.37
C PHE A 4 26.21 14.06 19.88
N ARG A 5 25.62 13.01 19.29
CA ARG A 5 25.30 13.00 17.86
C ARG A 5 23.85 13.43 17.72
N GLY A 6 23.63 14.69 17.37
CA GLY A 6 22.40 15.12 16.74
C GLY A 6 22.35 14.48 15.35
N TYR A 7 21.40 13.58 15.14
CA TYR A 7 21.14 13.00 13.84
C TYR A 7 20.14 13.90 13.12
N ASN A 8 20.64 14.73 12.21
CA ASN A 8 19.82 15.31 11.16
C ASN A 8 19.59 14.20 10.12
N SER A 9 18.64 13.31 10.36
CA SER A 9 18.02 12.55 9.28
C SER A 9 17.29 13.56 8.39
N TRP A 10 17.74 13.69 7.14
CA TRP A 10 16.94 14.42 6.16
C TRP A 10 15.56 13.73 6.09
N PRO A 11 14.44 14.47 6.11
CA PRO A 11 13.13 13.84 6.03
C PRO A 11 13.06 13.08 4.69
N GLN A 12 12.89 11.76 4.75
CA GLN A 12 12.63 10.97 3.55
C GLN A 12 11.30 11.44 2.95
N MET A 13 11.33 11.93 1.72
CA MET A 13 10.17 12.53 1.06
C MET A 13 9.46 11.46 0.22
N THR A 14 8.93 10.44 0.90
CA THR A 14 8.11 9.41 0.27
C THR A 14 6.80 9.99 -0.26
N SER A 15 6.37 9.56 -1.43
CA SER A 15 5.11 10.00 -2.03
C SER A 15 4.40 8.86 -2.76
N LEU A 16 3.06 8.95 -2.81
CA LEU A 16 2.20 8.04 -3.57
C LEU A 16 2.09 8.42 -5.06
N PHE A 17 2.65 9.56 -5.46
CA PHE A 17 2.48 10.13 -6.80
C PHE A 17 3.78 10.75 -7.32
N PRO A 18 3.91 10.99 -8.64
CA PRO A 18 5.06 11.70 -9.18
C PRO A 18 5.06 13.16 -8.70
N ARG A 19 6.26 13.74 -8.55
CA ARG A 19 6.41 15.16 -8.18
C ARG A 19 5.96 16.06 -9.35
N PRO A 20 5.41 17.25 -9.10
CA PRO A 20 5.26 17.93 -7.81
C PRO A 20 4.00 17.46 -7.07
N CYS A 21 4.19 16.76 -5.95
CA CYS A 21 3.12 16.28 -5.09
C CYS A 21 3.57 16.46 -3.62
N PRO A 22 2.65 16.67 -2.69
CA PRO A 22 2.99 16.75 -1.27
C PRO A 22 3.64 15.44 -0.79
N PRO A 23 4.75 15.48 -0.03
CA PRO A 23 5.32 14.28 0.57
C PRO A 23 4.42 13.76 1.69
N LEU A 24 4.38 12.43 1.85
CA LEU A 24 3.74 11.79 2.99
C LEU A 24 4.39 12.26 4.31
N PRO A 25 3.60 12.34 5.40
CA PRO A 25 4.17 12.56 6.73
C PRO A 25 5.14 11.43 7.09
N GLU A 26 6.01 11.63 8.08
CA GLU A 26 6.84 10.54 8.58
C GLU A 26 5.96 9.47 9.23
N TYR A 27 6.17 8.21 8.86
CA TYR A 27 5.41 7.06 9.37
C TYR A 27 6.33 5.88 9.66
N GLN A 28 5.98 5.07 10.65
CA GLN A 28 6.49 3.71 10.77
C GLN A 28 5.56 2.68 10.11
N SER A 29 4.25 2.93 10.17
CA SER A 29 3.23 2.07 9.61
C SER A 29 2.13 2.89 8.93
N LEU A 30 1.84 2.57 7.67
CA LEU A 30 0.85 3.27 6.85
C LEU A 30 -0.17 2.28 6.28
N LEU A 31 -1.45 2.59 6.46
CA LEU A 31 -2.55 1.87 5.83
C LEU A 31 -3.13 2.70 4.69
N VAL A 32 -3.07 2.19 3.47
CA VAL A 32 -3.67 2.79 2.27
C VAL A 32 -4.88 1.96 1.87
N LYS A 33 -6.07 2.59 1.87
CA LYS A 33 -7.34 1.94 1.54
C LYS A 33 -8.18 2.76 0.56
N GLY A 34 -9.14 2.09 -0.05
CA GLY A 34 -10.01 2.66 -1.08
C GLY A 34 -9.46 2.45 -2.48
N LEU A 35 -10.05 3.12 -3.46
CA LEU A 35 -9.68 3.01 -4.88
C LEU A 35 -8.45 3.87 -5.15
N TYR A 36 -7.31 3.39 -4.65
CA TYR A 36 -6.03 4.02 -4.93
C TYR A 36 -5.59 3.73 -6.37
N HIS A 37 -4.73 4.62 -6.86
CA HIS A 37 -4.21 4.55 -8.20
C HIS A 37 -3.24 3.36 -8.38
N ALA A 38 -3.32 2.63 -9.50
CA ALA A 38 -2.53 1.40 -9.72
C ALA A 38 -1.00 1.63 -9.66
N SER A 39 -0.51 2.82 -10.05
CA SER A 39 0.92 3.16 -9.94
C SER A 39 1.35 3.68 -8.56
N ALA A 40 0.43 3.94 -7.63
CA ALA A 40 0.76 4.50 -6.31
C ALA A 40 1.76 3.65 -5.50
N PRO A 41 1.63 2.31 -5.45
CA PRO A 41 2.65 1.46 -4.82
C PRO A 41 4.03 1.60 -5.49
N ILE A 42 4.09 1.78 -6.81
CA ILE A 42 5.35 1.95 -7.54
C ILE A 42 5.99 3.31 -7.22
N HIS A 43 5.21 4.39 -7.23
CA HIS A 43 5.69 5.73 -6.86
C HIS A 43 6.21 5.77 -5.43
N LEU A 44 5.55 5.06 -4.51
CA LEU A 44 6.03 4.92 -3.13
C LEU A 44 7.39 4.24 -3.07
N LEU A 45 7.54 3.11 -3.76
CA LEU A 45 8.78 2.33 -3.78
C LEU A 45 9.94 3.14 -4.42
N LEU A 46 9.66 3.81 -5.53
CA LEU A 46 10.64 4.63 -6.24
C LEU A 46 11.04 5.87 -5.44
N SER A 47 10.08 6.61 -4.87
CA SER A 47 10.39 7.79 -4.05
C SER A 47 11.19 7.43 -2.80
N HIS A 48 10.83 6.32 -2.13
CA HIS A 48 11.57 5.82 -0.97
C HIS A 48 13.03 5.46 -1.29
N THR A 49 13.26 4.76 -2.40
CA THR A 49 14.60 4.30 -2.79
C THR A 49 15.42 5.35 -3.56
N ALA A 50 14.78 6.36 -4.14
CA ALA A 50 15.46 7.43 -4.88
C ALA A 50 16.03 8.54 -3.97
N ASP A 51 15.52 8.67 -2.75
CA ASP A 51 15.97 9.66 -1.77
C ASP A 51 17.09 9.11 -0.85
N ASP A 52 17.17 7.79 -0.68
CA ASP A 52 18.21 7.12 0.12
C ASP A 52 18.90 6.00 -0.69
N PRO A 53 20.21 6.14 -1.01
CA PRO A 53 20.96 5.13 -1.76
C PRO A 53 21.05 3.76 -1.07
N GLU A 54 20.97 3.72 0.25
CA GLU A 54 21.03 2.49 1.04
C GLU A 54 19.65 1.86 1.25
N ALA A 55 18.57 2.60 0.91
CA ALA A 55 17.22 2.09 1.04
C ALA A 55 16.93 0.97 0.04
N ARG A 56 16.42 -0.13 0.60
CA ARG A 56 15.85 -1.27 -0.13
C ARG A 56 14.38 -1.44 0.26
N ALA A 57 13.57 -1.85 -0.72
CA ALA A 57 12.16 -2.05 -0.53
C ALA A 57 11.69 -3.40 -1.09
N ILE A 58 10.73 -4.02 -0.42
CA ILE A 58 10.09 -5.26 -0.85
C ILE A 58 8.59 -5.02 -0.98
N ILE A 59 7.99 -5.51 -2.06
CA ILE A 59 6.53 -5.57 -2.21
C ILE A 59 6.06 -7.01 -2.40
N LEU A 60 5.03 -7.39 -1.65
CA LEU A 60 4.36 -8.69 -1.72
C LEU A 60 2.97 -8.49 -2.32
N THR A 61 2.69 -9.10 -3.47
CA THR A 61 1.41 -8.93 -4.19
C THR A 61 0.88 -10.28 -4.74
N PRO A 62 -0.41 -10.60 -4.61
CA PRO A 62 -0.97 -11.91 -4.96
C PRO A 62 -0.88 -12.28 -6.44
N ARG A 63 -1.18 -11.33 -7.35
CA ARG A 63 -1.34 -11.62 -8.78
C ARG A 63 -0.47 -10.72 -9.63
N ARG A 64 0.57 -11.34 -10.20
CA ARG A 64 1.49 -10.68 -11.13
C ARG A 64 0.79 -10.09 -12.34
N ASP A 65 -0.09 -10.87 -12.97
CA ASP A 65 -0.71 -10.45 -14.23
C ASP A 65 -1.70 -9.32 -14.03
N ALA A 66 -2.51 -9.36 -12.96
CA ALA A 66 -3.42 -8.28 -12.60
C ALA A 66 -2.63 -6.99 -12.33
N PHE A 67 -1.67 -7.05 -11.39
CA PHE A 67 -0.83 -5.90 -11.07
C PHE A 67 -0.10 -5.31 -12.29
N LYS A 68 0.37 -6.16 -13.20
CA LYS A 68 1.01 -5.71 -14.44
C LYS A 68 0.01 -5.06 -15.39
N ASN A 69 -1.16 -5.67 -15.60
CA ASN A 69 -2.17 -5.17 -16.51
C ASN A 69 -2.70 -3.83 -16.00
N ASP A 70 -2.97 -3.71 -14.70
CA ASP A 70 -3.43 -2.45 -14.09
C ASP A 70 -2.43 -1.31 -14.34
N LEU A 71 -1.12 -1.58 -14.26
CA LEU A 71 -0.07 -0.61 -14.58
C LEU A 71 0.01 -0.27 -16.07
N VAL A 72 -0.26 -1.23 -16.95
CA VAL A 72 -0.22 -1.05 -18.41
C VAL A 72 -1.44 -0.27 -18.88
N ASP A 73 -2.63 -0.64 -18.40
CA ASP A 73 -3.92 -0.05 -18.76
C ASP A 73 -3.96 1.42 -18.32
N LEU A 74 -3.38 1.72 -17.17
CA LEU A 74 -3.26 3.07 -16.65
C LEU A 74 -2.33 3.99 -17.47
N ASN A 75 -1.29 3.41 -18.08
CA ASN A 75 -0.28 4.10 -18.87
C ASN A 75 0.23 5.43 -18.25
N ASP A 76 0.83 5.32 -17.06
CA ASP A 76 1.37 6.44 -16.30
C ASP A 76 2.45 7.21 -17.09
N ALA A 77 2.21 8.50 -17.35
CA ALA A 77 3.11 9.35 -18.13
C ALA A 77 4.50 9.46 -17.51
N PHE A 78 4.59 9.58 -16.18
CA PHE A 78 5.87 9.72 -15.48
C PHE A 78 6.70 8.45 -15.61
N ILE A 79 6.08 7.28 -15.43
CA ILE A 79 6.82 6.00 -15.56
C ILE A 79 7.30 5.81 -17.00
N THR A 80 6.48 6.20 -17.98
CA THR A 80 6.83 6.11 -19.41
C THR A 80 8.00 7.02 -19.76
N GLU A 81 7.97 8.28 -19.32
CA GLU A 81 9.00 9.26 -19.61
C GLU A 81 10.29 9.01 -18.79
N TYR A 82 10.15 8.78 -17.49
CA TYR A 82 11.26 8.76 -16.55
C TYR A 82 11.70 7.37 -16.10
N GLY A 83 10.99 6.30 -16.43
CA GLY A 83 11.33 4.94 -15.98
C GLY A 83 12.70 4.46 -16.47
N GLY A 84 13.11 4.85 -17.67
CA GLY A 84 14.41 4.53 -18.26
C GLY A 84 15.57 5.42 -17.78
N HIS A 85 15.29 6.47 -17.02
CA HIS A 85 16.32 7.38 -16.54
C HIS A 85 17.18 6.71 -15.46
N GLY A 86 18.50 6.92 -15.50
CA GLY A 86 19.45 6.22 -14.64
C GLY A 86 19.14 6.30 -13.13
N ARG A 87 18.58 7.43 -12.66
CA ARG A 87 18.17 7.59 -11.26
C ARG A 87 17.03 6.63 -10.89
N ASN A 88 15.97 6.58 -11.70
CA ASN A 88 14.81 5.74 -11.44
C ASN A 88 15.10 4.27 -11.70
N ALA A 89 15.90 3.96 -12.73
CA ALA A 89 16.37 2.60 -12.99
C ALA A 89 17.24 2.07 -11.83
N ALA A 90 18.15 2.90 -11.28
CA ALA A 90 18.94 2.54 -10.13
C ALA A 90 18.08 2.35 -8.86
N ALA A 91 17.07 3.20 -8.66
CA ALA A 91 16.10 3.06 -7.58
C ALA A 91 15.30 1.75 -7.70
N ALA A 92 14.76 1.46 -8.89
CA ALA A 92 14.03 0.24 -9.20
C ALA A 92 14.86 -1.04 -8.99
N GLN A 93 16.18 -1.00 -9.24
CA GLN A 93 17.06 -2.14 -8.99
C GLN A 93 17.13 -2.54 -7.51
N ARG A 94 16.79 -1.63 -6.58
CA ARG A 94 16.75 -1.88 -5.13
C ARG A 94 15.34 -2.26 -4.62
N VAL A 95 14.40 -2.49 -5.54
CA VAL A 95 13.04 -2.92 -5.25
C VAL A 95 12.88 -4.38 -5.65
N GLU A 96 12.46 -5.23 -4.72
CA GLU A 96 12.14 -6.63 -4.99
C GLU A 96 10.63 -6.86 -4.92
N ILE A 97 10.10 -7.58 -5.92
CA ILE A 97 8.67 -7.93 -5.99
C ILE A 97 8.51 -9.43 -5.87
N PHE A 98 7.76 -9.87 -4.87
CA PHE A 98 7.37 -11.27 -4.72
C PHE A 98 5.87 -11.44 -5.00
N TYR A 99 5.55 -12.58 -5.62
CA TYR A 99 4.19 -12.92 -6.02
C TYR A 99 3.71 -14.21 -5.32
N PRO A 100 3.39 -14.18 -4.00
CA PRO A 100 2.92 -15.37 -3.32
C PRO A 100 1.55 -15.81 -3.87
N PRO A 101 1.40 -17.03 -4.41
CA PRO A 101 0.15 -17.43 -5.07
C PRO A 101 -0.97 -17.82 -4.08
N SER A 102 -0.68 -17.97 -2.78
CA SER A 102 -1.69 -18.27 -1.77
C SER A 102 -1.32 -17.68 -0.40
N LEU A 103 -2.30 -17.63 0.50
CA LEU A 103 -2.10 -17.17 1.88
C LEU A 103 -1.01 -17.97 2.62
N ALA A 104 -0.93 -19.27 2.36
CA ALA A 104 0.11 -20.12 2.95
C ALA A 104 1.51 -19.73 2.44
N HIS A 105 1.65 -19.44 1.15
CA HIS A 105 2.92 -18.97 0.57
C HIS A 105 3.31 -17.60 1.11
N LEU A 106 2.35 -16.69 1.27
CA LEU A 106 2.60 -15.38 1.88
C LEU A 106 3.13 -15.52 3.31
N ARG A 107 2.46 -16.33 4.14
CA ARG A 107 2.88 -16.59 5.53
C ARG A 107 4.25 -17.23 5.62
N MET A 108 4.50 -18.22 4.76
CA MET A 108 5.80 -18.87 4.66
C MET A 108 6.88 -17.84 4.28
N LEU A 109 6.62 -16.99 3.28
CA LEU A 109 7.56 -15.95 2.87
C LEU A 109 7.84 -14.96 4.00
N LEU A 110 6.82 -14.44 4.68
CA LEU A 110 6.98 -13.56 5.85
C LEU A 110 7.81 -14.22 6.97
N SER A 111 7.71 -15.54 7.15
CA SER A 111 8.52 -16.26 8.14
C SER A 111 9.96 -16.55 7.70
N MET A 112 10.22 -16.57 6.39
CA MET A 112 11.52 -16.92 5.82
C MET A 112 12.33 -15.71 5.38
N LEU A 113 11.74 -14.52 5.27
CA LEU A 113 12.46 -13.29 5.00
C LEU A 113 13.29 -12.92 6.23
N HIS A 114 14.60 -12.90 6.09
CA HIS A 114 15.52 -12.46 7.14
C HIS A 114 16.79 -11.89 6.50
N GLU A 115 17.43 -10.97 7.20
CA GLU A 115 18.76 -10.52 6.85
C GLU A 115 19.78 -11.65 7.11
N TYR A 116 20.82 -11.71 6.28
CA TYR A 116 21.93 -12.63 6.45
C TYR A 116 22.59 -12.47 7.82
N ASP A 117 22.60 -13.55 8.61
CA ASP A 117 23.14 -13.63 9.97
C ASP A 117 24.30 -14.64 10.04
N ASP A 118 25.24 -14.56 9.08
CA ASP A 118 26.34 -15.52 8.86
C ASP A 118 25.90 -16.97 8.54
N VAL A 119 24.60 -17.26 8.61
CA VAL A 119 23.98 -18.52 8.23
C VAL A 119 23.07 -18.28 7.03
N LEU A 120 23.39 -18.93 5.91
CA LEU A 120 22.52 -18.91 4.74
C LEU A 120 21.41 -19.94 4.91
N HIS A 121 20.21 -19.49 5.27
CA HIS A 121 19.07 -20.37 5.42
C HIS A 121 18.46 -20.73 4.05
N HIS A 122 18.26 -19.74 3.16
CA HIS A 122 17.74 -19.97 1.82
C HIS A 122 18.08 -18.81 0.86
N ALA A 123 18.65 -19.13 -0.31
CA ALA A 123 19.25 -18.15 -1.23
C ALA A 123 18.31 -17.05 -1.76
N LYS A 124 16.98 -17.23 -1.72
CA LYS A 124 16.00 -16.23 -2.19
C LYS A 124 15.34 -15.42 -1.08
N THR A 125 15.52 -15.79 0.18
CA THR A 125 14.83 -15.15 1.31
C THR A 125 15.79 -14.70 2.40
N THR A 126 17.03 -15.16 2.34
CA THR A 126 18.16 -14.56 3.04
C THR A 126 18.62 -13.35 2.24
N LEU A 127 18.39 -12.16 2.79
CA LEU A 127 18.69 -10.89 2.16
C LEU A 127 20.08 -10.41 2.59
N ASP A 128 20.88 -9.91 1.65
CA ASP A 128 22.21 -9.37 1.93
C ASP A 128 22.18 -8.15 2.86
N THR A 129 21.06 -7.43 2.88
CA THR A 129 20.86 -6.26 3.73
C THR A 129 19.39 -6.17 4.11
N ALA A 130 19.13 -5.84 5.37
CA ALA A 130 17.77 -5.62 5.86
C ALA A 130 17.02 -4.53 5.05
N PRO A 131 15.81 -4.81 4.54
CA PRO A 131 14.99 -3.82 3.87
C PRO A 131 14.51 -2.72 4.81
N THR A 132 14.35 -1.53 4.24
CA THR A 132 13.86 -0.34 4.92
C THR A 132 12.37 -0.09 4.71
N LEU A 133 11.76 -0.81 3.77
CA LEU A 133 10.32 -0.72 3.46
C LEU A 133 9.77 -2.09 3.05
N LEU A 134 8.68 -2.52 3.69
CA LEU A 134 7.86 -3.64 3.28
C LEU A 134 6.47 -3.13 2.86
N VAL A 135 6.05 -3.47 1.65
CA VAL A 135 4.72 -3.18 1.12
C VAL A 135 3.94 -4.48 0.99
N LEU A 136 2.78 -4.54 1.64
CA LEU A 136 1.78 -5.59 1.42
C LEU A 136 0.70 -5.04 0.50
N HIS A 137 0.47 -5.70 -0.63
CA HIS A 137 -0.46 -5.22 -1.66
C HIS A 137 -1.59 -6.22 -1.88
N GLU A 138 -2.83 -5.74 -1.83
CA GLU A 138 -4.07 -6.49 -2.08
C GLU A 138 -4.20 -7.77 -1.26
N ILE A 139 -3.93 -7.69 0.04
CA ILE A 139 -3.97 -8.86 0.93
C ILE A 139 -5.38 -9.44 1.05
N SER A 140 -6.42 -8.60 0.97
CA SER A 140 -7.82 -9.03 0.94
C SER A 140 -8.13 -10.08 -0.13
N GLU A 141 -7.43 -10.07 -1.27
CA GLU A 141 -7.65 -11.04 -2.35
C GLU A 141 -7.45 -12.50 -1.89
N TYR A 142 -6.47 -12.74 -1.00
CA TYR A 142 -6.25 -14.07 -0.43
C TYR A 142 -7.42 -14.59 0.40
N PHE A 143 -8.20 -13.68 0.98
CA PHE A 143 -9.31 -14.01 1.88
C PHE A 143 -10.64 -14.10 1.13
N THR A 144 -10.78 -13.40 0.00
CA THR A 144 -11.91 -13.53 -0.91
C THR A 144 -11.87 -14.85 -1.68
N ALA A 145 -10.69 -15.26 -2.16
CA ALA A 145 -10.51 -16.48 -2.94
C ALA A 145 -10.56 -17.78 -2.11
N GLN A 146 -10.23 -17.73 -0.81
CA GLN A 146 -10.09 -18.91 0.07
C GLN A 146 -11.06 -18.90 1.25
N ALA A 147 -12.30 -18.46 0.98
CA ALA A 147 -13.31 -18.12 1.98
C ALA A 147 -13.59 -19.18 3.07
N SER A 148 -13.23 -20.46 2.88
CA SER A 148 -13.44 -21.51 3.89
C SER A 148 -12.58 -21.36 5.15
N ASP A 149 -11.38 -20.78 5.04
CA ASP A 149 -10.45 -20.60 6.17
C ASP A 149 -10.23 -19.13 6.56
N ALA A 150 -10.88 -18.21 5.86
CA ALA A 150 -10.75 -16.78 6.04
C ALA A 150 -11.44 -16.32 7.34
N THR A 151 -10.66 -15.77 8.27
CA THR A 151 -11.14 -15.19 9.53
C THR A 151 -10.43 -13.87 9.79
N VAL A 152 -11.03 -13.01 10.62
CA VAL A 152 -10.40 -11.77 11.08
C VAL A 152 -9.03 -12.06 11.70
N SER A 153 -8.94 -13.09 12.57
CA SER A 153 -7.69 -13.48 13.21
C SER A 153 -6.62 -13.94 12.21
N ALA A 154 -7.02 -14.64 11.13
CA ALA A 154 -6.11 -15.06 10.08
C ALA A 154 -5.51 -13.87 9.31
N TYR A 155 -6.28 -12.80 9.06
CA TYR A 155 -5.79 -11.57 8.44
C TYR A 155 -4.89 -10.80 9.41
N LEU A 156 -5.34 -10.55 10.64
CA LEU A 156 -4.55 -9.84 11.65
C LEU A 156 -3.23 -10.55 11.97
N SER A 157 -3.19 -11.88 11.88
CA SER A 157 -1.96 -12.65 12.02
C SER A 157 -0.95 -12.34 10.90
N VAL A 158 -1.39 -12.12 9.66
CA VAL A 158 -0.49 -11.73 8.57
C VAL A 158 0.10 -10.35 8.84
N ILE A 159 -0.74 -9.39 9.22
CA ILE A 159 -0.31 -8.03 9.55
C ILE A 159 0.65 -8.02 10.74
N SER A 160 0.34 -8.79 11.78
CA SER A 160 1.19 -8.93 12.96
C SER A 160 2.55 -9.54 12.60
N SER A 161 2.59 -10.57 11.75
CA SER A 161 3.84 -11.16 11.27
C SER A 161 4.66 -10.17 10.45
N ALA A 162 4.02 -9.35 9.62
CA ALA A 162 4.70 -8.32 8.84
C ALA A 162 5.28 -7.20 9.73
N LEU A 163 4.53 -6.74 10.74
CA LEU A 163 5.02 -5.79 11.75
C LEU A 163 6.20 -6.35 12.54
N ALA A 164 6.12 -7.62 12.95
CA ALA A 164 7.21 -8.28 13.66
C ALA A 164 8.46 -8.41 12.78
N LEU A 165 8.28 -8.73 11.50
CA LEU A 165 9.35 -8.82 10.51
C LEU A 165 10.03 -7.46 10.31
N THR A 166 9.29 -6.38 10.08
CA THR A 166 9.89 -5.04 9.93
C THR A 166 10.57 -4.57 11.22
N ALA A 167 9.99 -4.88 12.38
CA ALA A 167 10.63 -4.60 13.66
C ALA A 167 11.94 -5.38 13.84
N SER A 168 12.06 -6.59 13.29
CA SER A 168 13.28 -7.40 13.38
C SER A 168 14.46 -6.86 12.56
N TRP A 169 14.18 -6.10 11.49
CA TRP A 169 15.18 -5.44 10.65
C TRP A 169 15.75 -4.16 11.28
N SER A 170 14.92 -3.47 12.07
CA SER A 170 15.25 -2.14 12.62
C SER A 170 16.49 -2.07 13.53
N PRO A 171 16.82 -3.06 14.38
CA PRO A 171 18.02 -3.01 15.24
C PRO A 171 19.35 -3.07 14.47
N ARG A 172 19.31 -3.57 13.22
CA ARG A 172 20.50 -3.80 12.39
C ARG A 172 20.68 -2.72 11.32
N CYS A 173 19.62 -1.99 10.98
CA CYS A 173 19.66 -0.82 10.11
C CYS A 173 19.87 0.49 10.88
N GLN A 174 20.56 1.47 10.25
CA GLN A 174 20.62 2.84 10.77
C GLN A 174 19.27 3.58 10.65
N THR A 175 18.35 3.03 9.84
CA THR A 175 17.03 3.57 9.53
C THR A 175 15.95 2.59 9.98
N VAL A 176 14.87 3.10 10.55
CA VAL A 176 13.71 2.29 10.97
C VAL A 176 13.03 1.69 9.74
N SER A 177 12.81 0.37 9.74
CA SER A 177 12.08 -0.29 8.66
C SER A 177 10.58 0.00 8.78
N ARG A 178 9.96 0.33 7.65
CA ARG A 178 8.54 0.73 7.57
C ARG A 178 7.66 -0.37 6.99
N LEU A 179 6.40 -0.39 7.42
CA LEU A 179 5.37 -1.24 6.85
C LEU A 179 4.30 -0.37 6.15
N VAL A 180 3.96 -0.70 4.91
CA VAL A 180 2.83 -0.10 4.22
C VAL A 180 1.90 -1.18 3.71
N VAL A 181 0.60 -1.00 3.88
CA VAL A 181 -0.43 -1.90 3.36
C VAL A 181 -1.30 -1.15 2.37
N PHE A 182 -1.36 -1.63 1.14
CA PHE A 182 -2.32 -1.21 0.12
C PHE A 182 -3.39 -2.29 0.00
N ASP A 183 -4.65 -1.94 0.26
CA ASP A 183 -5.74 -2.89 0.19
C ASP A 183 -7.05 -2.17 -0.19
N SER A 184 -7.46 -2.30 -1.46
CA SER A 184 -8.65 -1.63 -1.99
C SER A 184 -9.94 -2.33 -1.51
N GLY A 185 -9.91 -3.66 -1.43
CA GLY A 185 -11.03 -4.49 -0.97
C GLY A 185 -11.30 -4.42 0.54
N LEU A 186 -10.50 -3.70 1.32
CA LEU A 186 -10.54 -3.76 2.78
C LEU A 186 -11.88 -3.30 3.39
N ASN A 187 -12.53 -2.30 2.78
CA ASN A 187 -13.79 -1.77 3.27
C ASN A 187 -14.97 -2.73 3.03
N GLU A 188 -14.88 -3.55 1.98
CA GLU A 188 -15.90 -4.53 1.62
C GLU A 188 -15.68 -5.89 2.30
N LEU A 189 -14.46 -6.15 2.75
CA LEU A 189 -14.06 -7.43 3.30
C LEU A 189 -14.71 -7.68 4.67
N LYS A 190 -15.67 -8.61 4.66
CA LYS A 190 -16.42 -9.05 5.84
C LYS A 190 -16.03 -10.47 6.24
N LEU A 191 -15.19 -10.58 7.27
CA LEU A 191 -14.69 -11.86 7.76
C LEU A 191 -15.38 -12.27 9.07
N PRO A 192 -15.59 -13.57 9.31
CA PRO A 192 -16.02 -14.06 10.60
C PRO A 192 -14.88 -13.95 11.62
N ILE A 193 -15.22 -13.64 12.87
CA ILE A 193 -14.24 -13.59 13.98
C ILE A 193 -13.71 -15.00 14.30
N LEU A 194 -14.61 -15.98 14.37
CA LEU A 194 -14.32 -17.39 14.65
C LEU A 194 -14.62 -18.26 13.44
N LYS A 195 -13.80 -19.28 13.22
CA LYS A 195 -14.15 -20.35 12.27
C LYS A 195 -15.44 -21.01 12.74
N LYS A 196 -16.38 -21.24 11.82
CA LYS A 196 -17.52 -22.10 12.11
C LYS A 196 -16.97 -23.51 12.36
N LEU A 197 -17.05 -23.96 13.60
CA LEU A 197 -16.76 -25.34 13.92
C LEU A 197 -17.96 -26.17 13.46
N SER A 198 -17.79 -26.92 12.37
CA SER A 198 -18.82 -27.83 11.85
C SER A 198 -18.94 -29.05 12.78
N PHE A 199 -19.52 -28.85 13.96
CA PHE A 199 -19.99 -29.96 14.79
C PHE A 199 -21.42 -30.29 14.34
N GLY A 200 -21.68 -31.58 14.14
CA GLY A 200 -22.88 -32.20 13.59
C GLY A 200 -24.19 -31.42 13.58
N GLU A 201 -24.88 -31.52 12.44
CA GLU A 201 -26.26 -31.15 12.14
C GLU A 201 -27.18 -30.97 13.36
N SER A 202 -27.27 -29.74 13.85
CA SER A 202 -28.50 -29.12 14.38
C SER A 202 -28.20 -27.70 14.82
N GLU A 203 -29.24 -26.86 14.69
CA GLU A 203 -29.38 -25.52 15.28
C GLU A 203 -28.99 -24.33 14.40
N GLU A 204 -30.06 -23.77 13.83
CA GLU A 204 -30.38 -22.35 13.69
C GLU A 204 -29.30 -21.39 13.18
N ASN A 205 -29.59 -20.87 11.98
CA ASN A 205 -28.94 -19.81 11.21
C ASN A 205 -28.63 -18.51 12.00
N GLN A 206 -27.68 -18.54 12.93
CA GLN A 206 -26.96 -17.34 13.33
C GLN A 206 -25.74 -17.21 12.41
N SER A 207 -25.87 -16.37 11.38
CA SER A 207 -24.70 -15.92 10.65
C SER A 207 -23.75 -15.21 11.63
N PRO A 208 -22.48 -15.61 11.72
CA PRO A 208 -21.52 -14.98 12.65
C PRO A 208 -21.46 -13.49 12.35
N SER A 209 -21.39 -12.67 13.41
CA SER A 209 -21.20 -11.23 13.28
C SER A 209 -19.98 -10.96 12.41
N ARG A 210 -20.23 -10.30 11.27
CA ARG A 210 -19.21 -9.90 10.32
C ARG A 210 -18.83 -8.46 10.67
N ASP A 211 -17.72 -8.31 11.38
CA ASP A 211 -17.18 -6.99 11.67
C ASP A 211 -16.42 -6.46 10.46
N THR A 212 -16.44 -5.14 10.27
CA THR A 212 -15.66 -4.46 9.24
C THR A 212 -14.18 -4.49 9.65
N LEU A 213 -13.37 -5.28 8.95
CA LEU A 213 -11.95 -5.49 9.24
C LEU A 213 -11.16 -4.17 9.24
N SER A 214 -11.57 -3.21 8.38
CA SER A 214 -10.99 -1.87 8.26
C SER A 214 -10.77 -1.20 9.63
N VAL A 215 -11.79 -1.18 10.50
CA VAL A 215 -11.71 -0.51 11.82
C VAL A 215 -10.75 -1.21 12.79
N LEU A 216 -10.66 -2.54 12.70
CA LEU A 216 -9.76 -3.32 13.57
C LEU A 216 -8.30 -3.13 13.16
N LEU A 217 -8.04 -3.03 11.84
CA LEU A 217 -6.70 -2.83 11.32
C LEU A 217 -6.13 -1.46 11.67
N GLU A 218 -6.95 -0.42 11.67
CA GLU A 218 -6.52 0.94 12.02
C GLU A 218 -5.81 1.00 13.38
N ARG A 219 -6.10 0.07 14.30
CA ARG A 219 -5.40 -0.02 15.59
C ARG A 219 -3.94 -0.46 15.50
N TYR A 220 -3.49 -0.99 14.36
CA TYR A 220 -2.13 -1.47 14.13
C TYR A 220 -1.26 -0.48 13.35
N PHE A 221 -1.86 0.58 12.81
CA PHE A 221 -1.17 1.53 11.94
C PHE A 221 -1.11 2.92 12.58
N GLU A 222 -0.04 3.66 12.30
CA GLU A 222 0.14 5.03 12.75
C GLU A 222 -0.67 6.00 11.89
N TRP A 223 -0.69 5.77 10.59
CA TRP A 223 -1.33 6.63 9.61
C TRP A 223 -2.27 5.84 8.70
N ARG A 224 -3.34 6.50 8.27
CA ARG A 224 -4.28 6.04 7.26
C ARG A 224 -4.32 7.00 6.09
N VAL A 225 -4.32 6.45 4.89
CA VAL A 225 -4.62 7.14 3.64
C VAL A 225 -5.87 6.53 3.06
N GLU A 226 -6.83 7.37 2.75
CA GLU A 226 -8.11 6.96 2.18
C GLU A 226 -8.36 7.74 0.89
N PHE A 227 -8.48 7.01 -0.21
CA PHE A 227 -8.86 7.53 -1.51
C PHE A 227 -10.38 7.60 -1.56
N LEU A 228 -10.91 8.82 -1.70
CA LEU A 228 -12.33 9.08 -1.79
C LEU A 228 -12.69 9.40 -3.24
N GLU A 229 -13.65 8.66 -3.78
CA GLU A 229 -14.39 9.09 -4.95
C GLU A 229 -15.47 10.06 -4.48
N GLU A 230 -15.44 11.28 -4.99
CA GLU A 230 -16.60 12.14 -4.84
C GLU A 230 -17.71 11.55 -5.73
N PRO A 231 -18.93 11.33 -5.20
CA PRO A 231 -20.03 10.91 -6.05
C PRO A 231 -20.22 12.00 -7.09
N ASN A 232 -20.07 11.65 -8.38
CA ASN A 232 -20.32 12.56 -9.49
C ASN A 232 -21.75 13.11 -9.34
N ALA A 233 -21.88 14.34 -8.84
CA ALA A 233 -23.17 15.00 -8.69
C ALA A 233 -23.89 15.18 -10.03
N ASP A 234 -23.16 15.02 -11.14
CA ASP A 234 -23.63 15.11 -12.51
C ASP A 234 -24.09 13.77 -13.12
N GLU A 235 -23.79 12.61 -12.51
CA GLU A 235 -24.22 11.31 -13.04
C GLU A 235 -25.73 11.05 -12.89
N GLU A 236 -26.39 11.71 -11.93
CA GLU A 236 -27.86 11.65 -11.81
C GLU A 236 -28.60 12.51 -12.85
N MET A 237 -27.91 13.40 -13.58
CA MET A 237 -28.52 14.31 -14.57
C MET A 237 -28.10 14.09 -16.03
N ARG A 238 -27.07 13.30 -16.32
CA ARG A 238 -26.47 13.16 -17.68
C ARG A 238 -26.93 11.95 -18.51
N ALA A 239 -27.99 11.25 -18.11
CA ALA A 239 -28.45 10.04 -18.82
C ALA A 239 -29.05 10.25 -20.23
N GLU A 240 -28.94 11.42 -20.88
CA GLU A 240 -29.61 11.66 -22.17
C GLU A 240 -28.76 12.18 -23.34
N ASP A 241 -27.48 12.56 -23.20
CA ASP A 241 -26.70 13.04 -24.36
C ASP A 241 -25.31 12.35 -24.46
N GLU A 242 -25.25 11.28 -25.27
CA GLU A 242 -24.01 10.64 -25.75
C GLU A 242 -23.44 11.43 -26.95
N GLU A 243 -22.63 12.47 -26.69
CA GLU A 243 -21.64 12.93 -27.68
C GLU A 243 -20.26 13.02 -27.02
N LEU A 244 -19.23 12.70 -27.80
CA LEU A 244 -17.81 12.54 -27.44
C LEU A 244 -17.20 13.82 -26.85
N GLU A 245 -17.55 14.17 -25.61
CA GLU A 245 -16.80 15.14 -24.82
C GLU A 245 -15.60 14.42 -24.22
N THR A 246 -14.42 14.93 -24.55
CA THR A 246 -13.16 14.69 -23.83
C THR A 246 -13.47 14.92 -22.35
N GLY A 247 -13.54 13.82 -21.58
CA GLY A 247 -14.11 13.82 -20.24
C GLY A 247 -13.52 14.93 -19.39
N ALA A 248 -14.38 15.74 -18.77
CA ALA A 248 -13.95 16.74 -17.81
C ALA A 248 -13.04 16.07 -16.76
N PRO A 249 -11.95 16.73 -16.33
CA PRO A 249 -11.01 16.13 -15.39
C PRO A 249 -11.75 15.76 -14.10
N GLN A 250 -11.69 14.48 -13.74
CA GLN A 250 -12.27 14.00 -12.48
C GLN A 250 -11.37 14.45 -11.34
N VAL A 251 -11.92 15.26 -10.43
CA VAL A 251 -11.26 15.66 -9.20
C VAL A 251 -11.37 14.51 -8.21
N LYS A 252 -10.24 14.07 -7.67
CA LYS A 252 -10.14 13.02 -6.67
C LYS A 252 -9.57 13.61 -5.38
N THR A 253 -10.02 13.05 -4.25
CA THR A 253 -9.66 13.53 -2.92
C THR A 253 -9.00 12.41 -2.13
N LEU A 254 -7.89 12.74 -1.47
CA LEU A 254 -7.10 11.83 -0.65
C LEU A 254 -7.02 12.41 0.74
N LYS A 255 -7.52 11.65 1.71
CA LYS A 255 -7.49 12.02 3.12
C LYS A 255 -6.42 11.23 3.84
N ILE A 256 -5.54 11.94 4.51
CA ILE A 256 -4.52 11.38 5.39
C ILE A 256 -4.92 11.70 6.82
N ARG A 257 -4.96 10.67 7.65
CA ARG A 257 -5.33 10.78 9.06
C ARG A 257 -4.35 10.01 9.93
N ARG A 258 -3.95 10.63 11.04
CA ARG A 258 -3.18 9.96 12.09
C ARG A 258 -4.11 9.13 12.97
N LEU A 259 -3.74 7.88 13.23
CA LEU A 259 -4.52 6.91 14.01
C LEU A 259 -3.95 6.67 15.42
N GLN A 260 -2.65 6.87 15.63
CA GLN A 260 -1.98 6.66 16.92
C GLN A 260 -1.16 7.91 17.35
N GLY A 261 -1.29 8.31 18.61
CA GLY A 261 -0.49 9.37 19.25
C GLY A 261 -1.16 9.99 20.48
N ASP A 262 -0.36 10.65 21.35
CA ASP A 262 -0.80 11.28 22.62
C ASP A 262 -1.70 12.53 22.43
N LYS A 263 -2.02 12.92 21.20
CA LYS A 263 -2.72 14.16 20.84
C LYS A 263 -4.06 13.94 20.10
N VAL A 264 -4.72 12.81 20.28
CA VAL A 264 -6.04 12.55 19.66
C VAL A 264 -7.19 13.30 20.36
N GLU A 265 -6.91 14.16 21.35
CA GLU A 265 -7.94 14.88 22.12
C GLU A 265 -8.63 16.02 21.33
N HIS A 266 -8.12 16.40 20.15
CA HIS A 266 -8.81 17.33 19.25
C HIS A 266 -9.09 16.66 17.90
N GLU A 267 -10.33 16.16 17.76
CA GLU A 267 -10.87 15.39 16.64
C GLU A 267 -10.95 16.16 15.29
N GLY A 268 -10.19 17.24 15.11
CA GLY A 268 -10.29 18.11 13.93
C GLY A 268 -9.03 18.79 13.42
N ASP A 269 -7.85 18.59 14.02
CA ASP A 269 -6.63 19.37 13.65
C ASP A 269 -5.53 18.55 12.93
N ASP A 270 -5.64 17.21 12.90
CA ASP A 270 -4.61 16.33 12.30
C ASP A 270 -5.03 15.70 10.95
N ASP A 271 -6.22 16.02 10.44
CA ASP A 271 -6.70 15.51 9.14
C ASP A 271 -6.14 16.37 8.01
N VAL A 272 -5.27 15.78 7.18
CA VAL A 272 -4.70 16.42 6.01
C VAL A 272 -5.44 15.90 4.77
N SER A 273 -6.12 16.79 4.05
CA SER A 273 -6.79 16.46 2.80
C SER A 273 -5.99 17.04 1.63
N TRP A 274 -5.69 16.20 0.64
CA TRP A 274 -5.11 16.63 -0.63
C TRP A 274 -6.09 16.33 -1.76
N THR A 275 -6.16 17.24 -2.72
CA THR A 275 -6.99 17.11 -3.93
C THR A 275 -6.07 17.09 -5.15
N TRP A 276 -6.39 16.24 -6.11
CA TRP A 276 -5.74 16.23 -7.41
C TRP A 276 -6.76 15.95 -8.49
N SER A 277 -6.42 16.29 -9.73
CA SER A 277 -7.16 15.89 -10.91
C SER A 277 -6.30 14.99 -11.79
N GLU A 278 -6.96 14.03 -12.42
CA GLU A 278 -6.36 13.18 -13.45
C GLU A 278 -6.67 13.78 -14.82
N SER A 279 -5.64 13.98 -15.63
CA SER A 279 -5.81 14.38 -17.02
C SER A 279 -5.24 13.31 -17.95
N VAL A 280 -6.10 12.81 -18.83
CA VAL A 280 -5.71 11.87 -19.89
C VAL A 280 -5.32 12.68 -21.11
N GLN A 281 -4.06 12.56 -21.53
CA GLN A 281 -3.51 13.25 -22.69
C GLN A 281 -3.11 12.23 -23.75
N LEU A 282 -3.25 12.57 -25.03
CA LEU A 282 -2.72 11.74 -26.11
C LEU A 282 -1.24 12.11 -26.30
N ASP A 283 -0.38 11.10 -26.21
CA ASP A 283 1.05 11.21 -26.56
C ASP A 283 1.23 11.31 -28.09
N ASP A 284 2.44 11.64 -28.54
CA ASP A 284 2.86 11.75 -29.96
C ASP A 284 2.60 10.46 -30.77
N ALA A 285 2.35 9.34 -30.09
CA ALA A 285 2.00 8.04 -30.67
C ALA A 285 0.49 7.72 -30.64
N ASP A 286 -0.38 8.71 -30.41
CA ASP A 286 -1.82 8.58 -30.22
C ASP A 286 -2.21 7.61 -29.09
N LYS A 287 -1.37 7.53 -28.05
CA LYS A 287 -1.64 6.72 -26.86
C LYS A 287 -2.11 7.59 -25.71
N GLU A 288 -3.19 7.20 -25.08
CA GLU A 288 -3.69 7.83 -23.86
C GLU A 288 -2.67 7.64 -22.72
N GLN A 289 -2.19 8.75 -22.16
CA GLN A 289 -1.31 8.79 -21.00
C GLN A 289 -1.99 9.53 -19.86
N THR A 290 -1.86 8.98 -18.65
CA THR A 290 -2.44 9.58 -17.44
C THR A 290 -1.41 10.47 -16.75
N SER A 291 -1.78 11.71 -16.45
CA SER A 291 -0.98 12.67 -15.70
C SER A 291 -1.76 13.25 -14.51
N PHE A 292 -1.03 13.63 -13.45
CA PHE A 292 -1.61 14.10 -12.18
C PHE A 292 -1.35 15.59 -12.01
N LEU A 293 -2.42 16.34 -11.77
CA LEU A 293 -2.37 17.77 -11.50
C LEU A 293 -2.82 18.02 -10.06
N TRP A 294 -1.96 18.62 -9.26
CA TRP A 294 -2.21 18.92 -7.85
C TRP A 294 -2.65 20.38 -7.70
N ASP A 295 -3.65 20.61 -6.85
CA ASP A 295 -4.15 21.95 -6.49
C ASP A 295 -3.45 22.54 -5.27
#